data_AF-A0A6A6DQ20-F1
#
_entry.id   AF-A0A6A6DQ20-F1
#
_cell.length_a   1.000
_cell.length_b   1.000
_cell.length_c   1.000
_cell.angle_alpha   90.00
_cell.angle_beta   90.00
_cell.angle_gamma   90.00
#
_symmetry.space_group_name_H-M   'P 1'
#
loop_
_entity.id
_entity.type
_entity.pdbx_description
1 polymer ?
#
loop_
_entity_poly.entity_id
_entity_poly.type
_entity_poly.pdbx_seq_one_letter_code
_entity_poly.pdbx_strand_id
1 'polypeptide(L)'
;MKHRITYLVHNPDHFSPEQLSVKDDSLALSKVDAAKEHRITFGLSELPRELRKAFEQWHELHIRWATESPYTAISPFTSRVSPGLHAFFTPHKDQSAGPLCDLLREAFGHGLGCEGPEETFIKLPILSGRFSMSSSSQYYAHVPSLPNLVIYIQQKVCPASSTSCQKGASSLLSASYLDIDYDTISHALILNAYWAREPTSGTWTETISPRGKEETIEIGVLNNEKNPDPEDVAFSGFLTVLGQDTSPKPTRFQTPTRHYPLPSTELTYKTSFSHPTGLHPTLLISLPRANLEPPNPTCKLHAHLTLPRTLFIDKYQFNDELFLASKNLVSLRSLHGATDLEAPDWVVPQWGSAALFELAVPSDQQKENQDEWQVSIPMHLRYLPPSETGHREVPVPWPVVFWACRSEEGAKMAVNPFDRLHLGYEGLFGSKTRFMHVPPSGNASRLFEEISVPVLNLERAGPVEWGTVGVVVAAFLWLCWGLFRGAGGNDGKEVEKGKKKQ
;
A
#
# COMPACT_ATOMS: atom_id res chain seq x y z
N MET A 1 15.92 -15.11 -21.21
CA MET A 1 15.44 -14.72 -19.88
C MET A 1 16.65 -14.43 -19.00
N LYS A 2 16.64 -13.36 -18.21
CA LYS A 2 17.76 -13.01 -17.32
C LYS A 2 17.32 -13.03 -15.87
N HIS A 3 18.15 -13.61 -15.00
CA HIS A 3 17.92 -13.65 -13.56
C HIS A 3 19.07 -12.93 -12.86
N ARG A 4 18.71 -12.11 -11.86
CA ARG A 4 19.64 -11.58 -10.88
C ARG A 4 19.11 -11.94 -9.50
N ILE A 5 19.88 -12.69 -8.74
CA ILE A 5 19.55 -13.06 -7.36
C ILE A 5 20.55 -12.37 -6.45
N THR A 6 20.05 -11.49 -5.59
CA THR A 6 20.89 -10.76 -4.63
C THR A 6 20.55 -11.23 -3.24
N TYR A 7 21.51 -11.84 -2.57
CA TYR A 7 21.50 -12.08 -1.14
C TYR A 7 22.25 -10.94 -0.46
N LEU A 8 21.61 -10.33 0.53
CA LEU A 8 22.23 -9.34 1.37
C LEU A 8 22.28 -9.85 2.80
N VAL A 9 23.48 -10.16 3.25
CA VAL A 9 23.74 -10.77 4.55
C VAL A 9 23.37 -9.81 5.68
N HIS A 10 22.67 -10.33 6.68
CA HIS A 10 22.27 -9.53 7.86
C HIS A 10 23.45 -9.19 8.77
N ASN A 11 24.30 -10.18 9.05
CA ASN A 11 25.50 -10.01 9.86
C ASN A 11 26.75 -10.49 9.09
N PRO A 12 27.59 -9.56 8.59
CA PRO A 12 28.82 -9.89 7.88
C PRO A 12 29.77 -10.80 8.68
N ASP A 13 29.79 -10.68 10.02
CA ASP A 13 30.68 -11.47 10.89
C ASP A 13 30.30 -12.97 10.92
N HIS A 14 29.07 -13.31 10.54
CA HIS A 14 28.58 -14.69 10.51
C HIS A 14 28.65 -15.31 9.11
N PHE A 15 29.07 -14.53 8.10
CA PHE A 15 29.17 -15.00 6.73
C PHE A 15 30.60 -15.41 6.40
N SER A 16 30.74 -16.58 5.77
CA SER A 16 32.01 -17.14 5.36
C SER A 16 31.97 -17.59 3.91
N PRO A 17 33.02 -17.35 3.10
CA PRO A 17 33.05 -17.77 1.68
C PRO A 17 32.82 -19.27 1.46
N GLU A 18 33.15 -20.12 2.44
CA GLU A 18 32.95 -21.56 2.42
C GLU A 18 31.47 -21.97 2.41
N GLN A 19 30.56 -21.04 2.73
CA GLN A 19 29.12 -21.25 2.59
C GLN A 19 28.65 -21.22 1.12
N LEU A 20 29.52 -20.80 0.20
CA LEU A 20 29.28 -20.72 -1.23
C LEU A 20 30.10 -21.78 -1.95
N SER A 21 29.44 -22.64 -2.74
CA SER A 21 30.10 -23.64 -3.56
C SER A 21 29.61 -23.56 -5.00
N VAL A 22 30.52 -23.25 -5.92
CA VAL A 22 30.26 -23.26 -7.36
C VAL A 22 30.62 -24.63 -7.91
N LYS A 23 29.70 -25.28 -8.62
CA LYS A 23 29.90 -26.57 -9.28
C LYS A 23 29.33 -26.50 -10.69
N ASP A 24 30.22 -26.58 -11.69
CA ASP A 24 29.90 -26.49 -13.11
C ASP A 24 29.04 -25.26 -13.47
N ASP A 25 27.73 -25.46 -13.60
CA ASP A 25 26.73 -24.44 -13.93
C ASP A 25 25.82 -24.07 -12.74
N SER A 26 26.18 -24.46 -11.53
CA SER A 26 25.36 -24.27 -10.33
C SER A 26 26.09 -23.58 -9.18
N LEU A 27 25.33 -22.86 -8.34
CA LEU A 27 25.78 -22.31 -7.07
C LEU A 27 24.95 -22.91 -5.93
N ALA A 28 25.62 -23.52 -4.96
CA ALA A 28 25.04 -23.96 -3.71
C ALA A 28 25.34 -22.95 -2.59
N LEU A 29 24.30 -22.57 -1.85
CA LEU A 29 24.39 -21.79 -0.62
C LEU A 29 24.07 -22.70 0.58
N SER A 30 24.80 -22.54 1.68
CA SER A 30 24.58 -23.30 2.92
C SER A 30 24.42 -22.40 4.14
N LYS A 31 23.21 -22.37 4.71
CA LYS A 31 22.85 -21.65 5.94
C LYS A 31 23.21 -20.16 5.92
N VAL A 32 22.93 -19.47 4.82
CA VAL A 32 23.21 -18.04 4.68
C VAL A 32 22.06 -17.21 5.28
N ASP A 33 22.31 -16.48 6.38
CA ASP A 33 21.33 -15.52 6.94
C ASP A 33 21.37 -14.21 6.15
N ALA A 34 20.43 -14.07 5.21
CA ALA A 34 20.36 -12.93 4.31
C ALA A 34 18.93 -12.59 3.94
N ALA A 35 18.70 -11.31 3.62
CA ALA A 35 17.57 -10.91 2.80
C ALA A 35 17.84 -11.33 1.34
N LYS A 36 16.79 -11.62 0.57
CA LYS A 36 16.91 -12.08 -0.82
C LYS A 36 16.02 -11.22 -1.72
N GLU A 37 16.60 -10.68 -2.78
CA GLU A 37 15.86 -10.17 -3.94
C GLU A 37 16.06 -11.14 -5.11
N HIS A 38 14.97 -11.57 -5.75
CA HIS A 38 15.01 -12.28 -7.02
C HIS A 38 14.39 -11.41 -8.10
N ARG A 39 15.25 -10.89 -8.98
CA ARG A 39 14.87 -10.14 -10.17
C ARG A 39 14.87 -11.06 -11.39
N ILE A 40 13.77 -11.07 -12.12
CA ILE A 40 13.62 -11.80 -13.38
C ILE A 40 13.25 -10.80 -14.46
N THR A 41 14.00 -10.79 -15.56
CA THR A 41 13.72 -9.94 -16.72
C THR A 41 13.33 -10.80 -17.90
N PHE A 42 12.11 -10.56 -18.39
CA PHE A 42 11.53 -11.22 -19.55
C PHE A 42 11.54 -10.26 -20.74
N GLY A 43 12.00 -10.75 -21.89
CA GLY A 43 11.69 -10.10 -23.16
C GLY A 43 10.21 -10.29 -23.49
N LEU A 44 9.59 -9.35 -24.20
CA LEU A 44 8.17 -9.47 -24.61
C LEU A 44 7.87 -10.75 -25.42
N SER A 45 8.86 -11.26 -26.17
CA SER A 45 8.75 -12.52 -26.91
C SER A 45 8.68 -13.76 -26.03
N GLU A 46 9.10 -13.66 -24.77
CA GLU A 46 9.12 -14.74 -23.78
C GLU A 46 7.79 -14.85 -23.02
N LEU A 47 6.90 -13.86 -23.19
CA LEU A 47 5.59 -13.83 -22.55
C LEU A 47 4.54 -14.59 -23.37
N PRO A 48 3.52 -15.17 -22.70
CA PRO A 48 2.32 -15.66 -23.37
C PRO A 48 1.71 -14.61 -24.32
N ARG A 49 1.16 -15.06 -25.44
CA ARG A 49 0.66 -14.18 -26.52
C ARG A 49 -0.36 -13.14 -26.04
N GLU A 50 -1.22 -13.51 -25.10
CA GLU A 50 -2.23 -12.62 -24.52
C GLU A 50 -1.58 -11.49 -23.71
N LEU A 51 -0.65 -11.83 -22.81
CA LEU A 51 0.12 -10.86 -22.03
C LEU A 51 0.94 -9.94 -22.94
N ARG A 52 1.64 -10.50 -23.92
CA ARG A 52 2.42 -9.71 -24.88
C ARG A 52 1.57 -8.64 -25.56
N LYS A 53 0.38 -9.01 -26.05
CA LYS A 53 -0.53 -8.07 -26.70
C LYS A 53 -1.05 -6.98 -25.75
N ALA A 54 -1.30 -7.32 -24.49
CA ALA A 54 -1.74 -6.35 -23.49
C ALA A 54 -0.63 -5.32 -23.21
N PHE A 55 0.61 -5.78 -22.95
CA PHE A 55 1.74 -4.90 -22.72
C PHE A 55 2.06 -4.00 -23.93
N GLU A 56 1.93 -4.49 -25.16
CA GLU A 56 2.13 -3.69 -26.39
C GLU A 56 1.16 -2.49 -26.51
N GLN A 57 0.05 -2.46 -25.76
CA GLN A 57 -0.93 -1.35 -25.75
C GLN A 57 -0.63 -0.27 -24.70
N TRP A 58 0.32 -0.53 -23.82
CA TRP A 58 0.58 0.31 -22.65
C TRP A 58 1.87 1.10 -22.83
N HIS A 59 1.90 2.34 -22.35
CA HIS A 59 3.15 3.10 -22.30
C HIS A 59 4.05 2.57 -21.18
N GLU A 60 3.43 2.24 -20.05
CA GLU A 60 4.07 1.69 -18.87
C GLU A 60 3.04 1.16 -17.85
N LEU A 61 3.47 0.17 -17.07
CA LEU A 61 2.72 -0.42 -15.97
C LEU A 61 3.70 -0.79 -14.85
N HIS A 62 3.43 -0.28 -13.65
CA HIS A 62 4.22 -0.58 -12.46
C HIS A 62 3.28 -1.08 -11.36
N ILE A 63 3.41 -2.35 -11.01
CA ILE A 63 2.68 -2.96 -9.90
C ILE A 63 3.61 -3.04 -8.70
N ARG A 64 3.11 -2.65 -7.53
CA ARG A 64 3.77 -2.80 -6.23
C ARG A 64 2.83 -3.51 -5.29
N TRP A 65 3.23 -4.66 -4.79
CA TRP A 65 2.51 -5.35 -3.73
C TRP A 65 3.40 -5.45 -2.49
N ALA A 66 2.86 -5.17 -1.31
CA ALA A 66 3.54 -5.39 -0.04
C ALA A 66 2.63 -6.17 0.91
N THR A 67 3.23 -7.07 1.69
CA THR A 67 2.53 -7.86 2.70
C THR A 67 2.02 -6.98 3.85
N GLU A 68 0.95 -7.43 4.51
CA GLU A 68 0.47 -6.87 5.78
C GLU A 68 1.31 -7.32 6.97
N SER A 69 2.13 -8.37 6.82
CA SER A 69 3.01 -8.81 7.90
C SER A 69 4.19 -7.85 8.07
N PRO A 70 4.48 -7.37 9.29
CA PRO A 70 5.64 -6.52 9.49
C PRO A 70 6.94 -7.26 9.15
N TYR A 71 7.86 -6.54 8.53
CA TYR A 71 9.20 -7.05 8.23
C TYR A 71 10.25 -5.95 8.38
N THR A 72 11.44 -6.38 8.80
CA THR A 72 12.62 -5.52 8.90
C THR A 72 13.28 -5.44 7.54
N ALA A 73 13.30 -4.24 6.98
CA ALA A 73 13.98 -3.94 5.73
C ALA A 73 15.46 -3.64 6.00
N ILE A 74 16.33 -4.02 5.07
CA ILE A 74 17.78 -3.81 5.15
C ILE A 74 18.26 -3.06 3.90
N SER A 75 19.22 -2.14 4.05
CA SER A 75 19.79 -1.36 2.93
C SER A 75 20.38 -2.27 1.85
N PRO A 76 20.03 -2.12 0.56
CA PRO A 76 19.34 -0.97 -0.05
C PRO A 76 17.81 -1.10 -0.12
N PHE A 77 17.24 -2.23 0.29
CA PHE A 77 15.83 -2.59 0.18
C PHE A 77 14.95 -1.91 1.25
N THR A 78 15.18 -0.63 1.53
CA THR A 78 14.52 0.13 2.62
C THR A 78 13.24 0.83 2.19
N SER A 79 12.98 0.91 0.88
CA SER A 79 11.79 1.50 0.30
C SER A 79 10.51 0.76 0.73
N ARG A 80 9.46 1.52 1.03
CA ARG A 80 8.18 1.00 1.51
C ARG A 80 7.00 1.57 0.72
N VAL A 81 5.94 0.77 0.63
CA VAL A 81 4.58 1.16 0.23
C VAL A 81 3.61 0.72 1.32
N SER A 82 2.42 1.31 1.38
CA SER A 82 1.35 0.80 2.25
C SER A 82 0.97 -0.63 1.84
N PRO A 83 0.66 -1.54 2.78
CA PRO A 83 0.28 -2.92 2.45
C PRO A 83 -0.90 -3.03 1.49
N GLY A 84 -0.86 -4.07 0.64
CA GLY A 84 -1.83 -4.30 -0.43
C GLY A 84 -1.22 -4.10 -1.83
N LEU A 85 -2.10 -4.10 -2.83
CA LEU A 85 -1.75 -4.01 -4.24
C LEU A 85 -1.88 -2.57 -4.73
N HIS A 86 -0.82 -2.04 -5.32
CA HIS A 86 -0.80 -0.74 -6.01
C HIS A 86 -0.48 -0.97 -7.48
N ALA A 87 -1.19 -0.30 -8.38
CA ALA A 87 -0.86 -0.28 -9.81
C ALA A 87 -0.77 1.15 -10.31
N PHE A 88 0.36 1.49 -10.90
CA PHE A 88 0.63 2.78 -11.53
C PHE A 88 0.67 2.60 -13.03
N PHE A 89 -0.12 3.38 -13.75
CA PHE A 89 -0.43 3.08 -15.14
C PHE A 89 -0.49 4.32 -16.03
N THR A 90 0.04 4.17 -17.24
CA THR A 90 -0.14 5.12 -18.35
C THR A 90 -0.45 4.35 -19.64
N PRO A 91 -1.62 4.58 -20.25
CA PRO A 91 -1.93 3.98 -21.54
C PRO A 91 -1.07 4.60 -22.66
N HIS A 92 -0.88 3.88 -23.77
CA HIS A 92 -0.27 4.48 -24.95
C HIS A 92 -1.18 5.60 -25.50
N LYS A 93 -0.57 6.66 -26.05
CA LYS A 93 -1.33 7.75 -26.70
C LYS A 93 -2.25 7.18 -27.77
N ASP A 94 -3.49 7.65 -27.77
CA ASP A 94 -4.56 7.30 -28.73
C ASP A 94 -5.01 5.82 -28.71
N GLN A 95 -4.66 5.06 -27.67
CA GLN A 95 -5.17 3.71 -27.44
C GLN A 95 -6.05 3.67 -26.19
N SER A 96 -7.04 2.76 -26.17
CA SER A 96 -7.80 2.50 -24.96
C SER A 96 -6.88 1.93 -23.88
N ALA A 97 -7.29 2.01 -22.61
CA ALA A 97 -6.53 1.47 -21.48
C ALA A 97 -6.29 -0.07 -21.54
N GLY A 98 -6.84 -0.76 -22.56
CA GLY A 98 -6.69 -2.19 -22.74
C GLY A 98 -7.36 -3.01 -21.62
N PRO A 99 -7.05 -4.31 -21.53
CA PRO A 99 -7.69 -5.24 -20.58
C PRO A 99 -7.05 -5.18 -19.18
N LEU A 100 -6.56 -4.02 -18.72
CA LEU A 100 -5.79 -3.93 -17.47
C LEU A 100 -6.59 -4.40 -16.25
N CYS A 101 -7.84 -3.93 -16.08
CA CYS A 101 -8.66 -4.38 -14.95
C CYS A 101 -9.01 -5.87 -15.03
N ASP A 102 -9.25 -6.40 -16.24
CA ASP A 102 -9.47 -7.84 -16.43
C ASP A 102 -8.25 -8.65 -16.00
N LEU A 103 -7.05 -8.21 -16.40
CA LEU A 103 -5.80 -8.85 -16.02
C LEU A 103 -5.57 -8.77 -14.50
N LEU A 104 -5.83 -7.62 -13.87
CA LEU A 104 -5.72 -7.48 -12.42
C LEU A 104 -6.68 -8.41 -11.68
N ARG A 105 -7.94 -8.51 -12.14
CA ARG A 105 -8.94 -9.43 -11.57
C ARG A 105 -8.56 -10.90 -11.77
N GLU A 106 -8.06 -11.28 -12.94
CA GLU A 106 -7.64 -12.66 -13.19
C GLU A 106 -6.38 -13.02 -12.38
N ALA A 107 -5.41 -12.11 -12.28
CA ALA A 107 -4.14 -12.37 -11.62
C ALA A 107 -4.21 -12.24 -10.09
N PHE A 108 -4.93 -11.25 -9.55
CA PHE A 108 -4.92 -10.96 -8.11
C PHE A 108 -6.25 -11.30 -7.41
N GLY A 109 -7.32 -11.55 -8.16
CA GLY A 109 -8.59 -12.07 -7.66
C GLY A 109 -9.82 -11.37 -8.23
N HIS A 110 -10.86 -12.14 -8.55
CA HIS A 110 -12.08 -11.61 -9.18
C HIS A 110 -12.89 -10.64 -8.31
N GLY A 111 -12.65 -10.61 -6.99
CA GLY A 111 -13.29 -9.69 -6.06
C GLY A 111 -12.72 -8.26 -6.06
N LEU A 112 -11.70 -7.98 -6.87
CA LEU A 112 -11.15 -6.63 -7.00
C LEU A 112 -12.16 -5.69 -7.67
N GLY A 113 -12.46 -4.57 -7.01
CA GLY A 113 -13.30 -3.49 -7.55
C GLY A 113 -12.59 -2.66 -8.61
N CYS A 114 -12.09 -3.31 -9.68
CA CYS A 114 -11.52 -2.67 -10.86
C CYS A 114 -12.47 -2.90 -12.02
N GLU A 115 -13.29 -1.90 -12.37
CA GLU A 115 -14.23 -2.00 -13.49
C GLU A 115 -13.57 -1.55 -14.80
N GLY A 116 -12.91 -0.39 -14.77
CA GLY A 116 -12.13 0.13 -15.89
C GLY A 116 -11.08 1.13 -15.41
N PRO A 117 -9.90 1.22 -16.07
CA PRO A 117 -8.86 2.16 -15.65
C PRO A 117 -9.28 3.63 -15.69
N GLU A 118 -10.21 4.00 -16.58
CA GLU A 118 -10.67 5.38 -16.73
C GLU A 118 -11.52 5.87 -15.55
N GLU A 119 -12.29 4.96 -14.93
CA GLU A 119 -13.23 5.28 -13.85
C GLU A 119 -12.65 4.94 -12.47
N THR A 120 -12.00 3.78 -12.35
CA THR A 120 -11.54 3.27 -11.05
C THR A 120 -10.21 3.88 -10.59
N PHE A 121 -9.29 4.19 -11.52
CA PHE A 121 -7.98 4.74 -11.14
C PHE A 121 -8.11 6.23 -10.80
N ILE A 122 -7.27 6.68 -9.88
CA ILE A 122 -7.14 8.12 -9.56
C ILE A 122 -6.02 8.72 -10.39
N LYS A 123 -6.16 9.99 -10.78
CA LYS A 123 -5.09 10.73 -11.47
C LYS A 123 -4.03 11.16 -10.46
N LEU A 124 -2.77 10.94 -10.81
CA LEU A 124 -1.65 11.42 -10.00
C LEU A 124 -1.48 12.94 -10.20
N PRO A 125 -1.19 13.70 -9.13
CA PRO A 125 -1.05 15.15 -9.24
C PRO A 125 0.26 15.50 -9.95
N ILE A 126 0.16 16.33 -10.99
CA ILE A 126 1.33 16.89 -11.66
C ILE A 126 1.75 18.14 -10.89
N LEU A 127 2.59 17.98 -9.86
CA LEU A 127 3.11 19.12 -9.09
C LEU A 127 4.15 19.93 -9.88
N SER A 128 4.84 19.28 -10.83
CA SER A 128 5.74 19.92 -11.78
C SER A 128 6.02 18.98 -12.96
N GLY A 129 5.88 19.46 -14.19
CA GLY A 129 6.17 18.66 -15.40
C GLY A 129 7.64 18.25 -15.56
N ARG A 130 8.55 18.67 -14.66
CA ARG A 130 9.96 18.23 -14.61
C ARG A 130 10.24 17.13 -13.59
N PHE A 131 9.29 16.84 -12.70
CA PHE A 131 9.48 15.94 -11.54
C PHE A 131 8.35 14.92 -11.41
N SER A 132 7.51 14.76 -12.44
CA SER A 132 6.42 13.79 -12.40
C SER A 132 6.98 12.37 -12.42
N MET A 133 6.38 11.50 -11.59
CA MET A 133 6.33 10.07 -11.94
C MET A 133 5.88 9.97 -13.39
N SER A 134 6.47 9.05 -14.15
CA SER A 134 6.04 8.81 -15.53
C SER A 134 4.56 8.40 -15.59
N SER A 135 4.07 7.80 -14.50
CA SER A 135 2.71 7.28 -14.41
C SER A 135 1.68 8.39 -14.26
N SER A 136 0.58 8.26 -15.01
CA SER A 136 -0.51 9.23 -15.04
C SER A 136 -1.62 8.91 -14.02
N SER A 137 -1.72 7.65 -13.62
CA SER A 137 -2.80 7.14 -12.78
C SER A 137 -2.34 6.11 -11.77
N GLN A 138 -3.10 5.95 -10.69
CA GLN A 138 -2.86 4.99 -9.61
C GLN A 138 -4.15 4.24 -9.27
N TYR A 139 -4.01 2.94 -9.02
CA TYR A 139 -5.01 2.07 -8.41
C TYR A 139 -4.47 1.46 -7.12
N TYR A 140 -5.35 1.25 -6.16
CA TYR A 140 -5.06 0.48 -4.95
C TYR A 140 -6.17 -0.51 -4.66
N ALA A 141 -5.79 -1.68 -4.15
CA ALA A 141 -6.71 -2.64 -3.55
C ALA A 141 -6.08 -3.35 -2.36
N HIS A 142 -6.92 -3.67 -1.38
CA HIS A 142 -6.55 -4.52 -0.27
C HIS A 142 -6.38 -5.97 -0.75
N VAL A 143 -5.13 -6.44 -0.79
CA VAL A 143 -4.74 -7.79 -1.21
C VAL A 143 -3.77 -8.34 -0.16
N PRO A 144 -4.25 -9.12 0.82
CA PRO A 144 -3.45 -9.51 1.99
C PRO A 144 -2.34 -10.51 1.67
N SER A 145 -2.51 -11.30 0.61
CA SER A 145 -1.57 -12.33 0.19
C SER A 145 -1.70 -12.58 -1.32
N LEU A 146 -0.79 -13.38 -1.89
CA LEU A 146 -0.69 -13.62 -3.33
C LEU A 146 -1.20 -14.99 -3.84
N PRO A 147 -2.16 -15.72 -3.23
CA PRO A 147 -2.55 -17.05 -3.71
C PRO A 147 -3.14 -17.02 -5.11
N ASN A 148 -3.97 -16.02 -5.43
CA ASN A 148 -4.52 -15.87 -6.79
C ASN A 148 -3.41 -15.66 -7.82
N LEU A 149 -2.39 -14.85 -7.50
CA LEU A 149 -1.28 -14.60 -8.41
C LEU A 149 -0.42 -15.85 -8.61
N VAL A 150 -0.16 -16.58 -7.53
CA VAL A 150 0.55 -17.85 -7.61
C VAL A 150 -0.20 -18.83 -8.51
N ILE A 151 -1.51 -19.00 -8.31
CA ILE A 151 -2.35 -19.85 -9.16
C ILE A 151 -2.30 -19.39 -10.62
N TYR A 152 -2.43 -18.08 -10.86
CA TYR A 152 -2.37 -17.49 -12.19
C TYR A 152 -1.03 -17.81 -12.89
N ILE A 153 0.10 -17.55 -12.22
CA ILE A 153 1.44 -17.85 -12.77
C ILE A 153 1.58 -19.34 -13.04
N GLN A 154 1.18 -20.19 -12.09
CA GLN A 154 1.28 -21.64 -12.20
C GLN A 154 0.46 -22.22 -13.36
N GLN A 155 -0.71 -21.64 -13.66
CA GLN A 155 -1.61 -22.14 -14.69
C GLN A 155 -1.38 -21.52 -16.07
N LYS A 156 -1.05 -20.23 -16.13
CA LYS A 156 -1.01 -19.44 -17.38
C LYS A 156 0.40 -19.14 -17.88
N VAL A 157 1.38 -19.09 -16.98
CA VAL A 157 2.75 -18.67 -17.31
C VAL A 157 3.72 -19.85 -17.26
N CYS A 158 3.64 -20.67 -16.20
CA CYS A 158 4.51 -21.83 -16.05
C CYS A 158 4.10 -22.97 -16.98
N PRO A 159 5.04 -23.57 -17.74
CA PRO A 159 4.78 -24.83 -18.42
C PRO A 159 4.39 -25.93 -17.42
N ALA A 160 3.40 -26.75 -17.75
CA ALA A 160 2.92 -27.83 -16.86
C ALA A 160 4.01 -28.83 -16.45
N SER A 161 5.06 -28.98 -17.26
CA SER A 161 6.20 -29.86 -16.99
C SER A 161 7.26 -29.24 -16.06
N SER A 162 7.23 -27.93 -15.80
CA SER A 162 8.30 -27.22 -15.09
C SER A 162 8.04 -27.14 -13.58
N THR A 163 8.49 -28.16 -12.84
CA THR A 163 8.38 -28.19 -11.37
C THR A 163 9.12 -27.03 -10.69
N SER A 164 10.22 -26.55 -11.28
CA SER A 164 10.98 -25.39 -10.77
C SER A 164 10.20 -24.07 -10.92
N CYS A 165 9.51 -23.86 -12.04
CA CYS A 165 8.64 -22.70 -12.23
C CYS A 165 7.48 -22.72 -11.22
N GLN A 166 6.85 -23.88 -11.05
CA GLN A 166 5.75 -24.07 -10.10
C GLN A 166 6.18 -23.74 -8.66
N LYS A 167 7.36 -24.24 -8.23
CA LYS A 167 7.94 -23.94 -6.91
C LYS A 167 8.33 -22.47 -6.75
N GLY A 168 8.92 -21.86 -7.78
CA GLY A 168 9.26 -20.43 -7.77
C GLY A 168 8.03 -19.54 -7.70
N ALA A 169 6.92 -19.93 -8.33
CA ALA A 169 5.64 -19.24 -8.15
C ALA A 169 5.14 -19.39 -6.71
N SER A 170 5.15 -20.62 -6.15
CA SER A 170 4.73 -20.86 -4.77
C SER A 170 5.52 -20.06 -3.73
N SER A 171 6.81 -19.78 -3.95
CA SER A 171 7.61 -19.00 -2.99
C SER A 171 7.17 -17.53 -2.87
N LEU A 172 6.36 -17.02 -3.82
CA LEU A 172 5.80 -15.67 -3.72
C LEU A 172 4.79 -15.53 -2.58
N LEU A 173 4.22 -16.63 -2.06
CA LEU A 173 3.29 -16.58 -0.92
C LEU A 173 3.94 -16.04 0.35
N SER A 174 5.27 -16.20 0.49
CA SER A 174 6.02 -15.72 1.66
C SER A 174 6.84 -14.46 1.36
N ALA A 175 6.66 -13.84 0.18
CA ALA A 175 7.38 -12.62 -0.18
C ALA A 175 6.94 -11.46 0.73
N SER A 176 7.89 -10.61 1.09
CA SER A 176 7.62 -9.37 1.82
C SER A 176 7.09 -8.29 0.87
N TYR A 177 7.61 -8.23 -0.36
CA TYR A 177 7.00 -7.46 -1.44
C TYR A 177 7.26 -8.10 -2.81
N LEU A 178 6.45 -7.70 -3.79
CA LEU A 178 6.55 -8.07 -5.19
C LEU A 178 6.33 -6.84 -6.05
N ASP A 179 7.26 -6.60 -6.98
CA ASP A 179 7.14 -5.56 -7.98
C ASP A 179 7.11 -6.15 -9.39
N ILE A 180 6.28 -5.56 -10.24
CA ILE A 180 6.23 -5.88 -11.67
C ILE A 180 6.35 -4.56 -12.43
N ASP A 181 7.35 -4.46 -13.30
CA ASP A 181 7.66 -3.26 -14.07
C ASP A 181 7.64 -3.56 -15.55
N TYR A 182 6.96 -2.70 -16.29
CA TYR A 182 6.99 -2.66 -17.74
C TYR A 182 6.98 -1.22 -18.20
N ASP A 183 7.82 -0.91 -19.19
CA ASP A 183 7.81 0.36 -19.89
C ASP A 183 8.22 0.20 -21.35
N THR A 184 7.79 1.14 -22.18
CA THR A 184 8.07 1.15 -23.62
C THR A 184 9.52 1.48 -23.98
N ILE A 185 10.37 1.93 -23.04
CA ILE A 185 11.79 2.20 -23.29
C ILE A 185 12.59 0.90 -23.15
N SER A 186 12.35 0.14 -22.08
CA SER A 186 13.04 -1.12 -21.81
C SER A 186 12.51 -2.28 -22.66
N HIS A 187 11.23 -2.21 -23.10
CA HIS A 187 10.54 -3.29 -23.81
C HIS A 187 10.69 -4.66 -23.12
N ALA A 188 10.76 -4.65 -21.79
CA ALA A 188 10.95 -5.83 -20.96
C ALA A 188 10.00 -5.81 -19.77
N LEU A 189 9.55 -6.98 -19.37
CA LEU A 189 8.82 -7.16 -18.12
C LEU A 189 9.81 -7.58 -17.04
N ILE A 190 9.89 -6.80 -15.96
CA ILE A 190 10.80 -7.06 -14.85
C ILE A 190 9.94 -7.44 -13.65
N LEU A 191 10.22 -8.59 -13.05
CA LEU A 191 9.59 -9.04 -11.80
C LEU A 191 10.66 -9.03 -10.70
N ASN A 192 10.41 -8.31 -9.61
CA ASN A 192 11.27 -8.31 -8.43
C ASN A 192 10.49 -8.87 -7.24
N ALA A 193 10.91 -10.01 -6.71
CA ALA A 193 10.36 -10.57 -5.48
C ALA A 193 11.39 -10.46 -4.36
N TYR A 194 10.97 -9.98 -3.20
CA TYR A 194 11.85 -9.76 -2.06
C TYR A 194 11.37 -10.50 -0.82
N TRP A 195 12.33 -11.09 -0.11
CA TRP A 195 12.14 -11.73 1.18
C TRP A 195 13.12 -11.11 2.18
N ALA A 196 12.59 -10.53 3.25
CA ALA A 196 13.42 -9.98 4.33
C ALA A 196 14.29 -11.05 5.00
N ARG A 197 13.81 -12.29 5.07
CA ARG A 197 14.53 -13.47 5.57
C ARG A 197 13.92 -14.74 4.95
N GLU A 198 14.67 -15.85 4.97
CA GLU A 198 14.13 -17.16 4.59
C GLU A 198 12.98 -17.57 5.53
N PRO A 199 11.81 -17.97 5.00
CA PRO A 199 10.58 -18.08 5.79
C PRO A 199 10.52 -19.25 6.78
N THR A 200 11.27 -20.33 6.55
CA THR A 200 11.11 -21.60 7.30
C THR A 200 12.13 -21.79 8.41
N SER A 201 13.41 -21.66 8.07
CA SER A 201 14.57 -21.88 8.93
C SER A 201 15.28 -20.59 9.32
N GLY A 202 14.99 -19.48 8.64
CA GLY A 202 15.66 -18.19 8.81
C GLY A 202 16.96 -18.06 8.01
N THR A 203 17.43 -19.14 7.37
CA THR A 203 18.68 -19.14 6.59
C THR A 203 18.50 -19.83 5.24
N TRP A 204 19.12 -19.31 4.20
CA TRP A 204 19.05 -19.89 2.86
C TRP A 204 19.99 -21.09 2.73
N THR A 205 19.41 -22.24 2.39
CA THR A 205 20.14 -23.43 1.95
C THR A 205 19.51 -23.92 0.66
N GLU A 206 20.09 -23.56 -0.47
CA GLU A 206 19.53 -23.85 -1.79
C GLU A 206 20.63 -24.05 -2.84
N THR A 207 20.28 -24.74 -3.92
CA THR A 207 21.14 -24.91 -5.09
C THR A 207 20.44 -24.29 -6.28
N ILE A 208 21.14 -23.36 -6.92
CA ILE A 208 20.64 -22.59 -8.06
C ILE A 208 21.37 -23.08 -9.30
N SER A 209 20.61 -23.44 -10.32
CA SER A 209 21.11 -23.87 -11.62
C SER A 209 20.24 -23.30 -12.75
N PRO A 210 20.81 -23.09 -13.95
CA PRO A 210 20.06 -22.66 -15.11
C PRO A 210 19.06 -23.74 -15.54
N ARG A 211 17.91 -23.32 -16.05
CA ARG A 211 16.83 -24.20 -16.56
C ARG A 211 17.03 -24.51 -18.04
N GLY A 212 17.78 -23.68 -18.76
CA GLY A 212 18.06 -23.83 -20.18
C GLY A 212 19.36 -23.16 -20.61
N LYS A 213 19.86 -23.50 -21.80
CA LYS A 213 21.17 -23.05 -22.31
C LYS A 213 21.28 -21.54 -22.57
N GLU A 214 20.14 -20.85 -22.71
CA GLU A 214 20.07 -19.41 -23.00
C GLU A 214 19.73 -18.56 -21.76
N GLU A 215 19.58 -19.17 -20.58
CA GLU A 215 19.32 -18.46 -19.33
C GLU A 215 20.62 -17.92 -18.75
N THR A 216 20.66 -16.62 -18.44
CA THR A 216 21.78 -16.01 -17.74
C THR A 216 21.37 -15.74 -16.30
N ILE A 217 22.11 -16.30 -15.34
CA ILE A 217 21.86 -16.12 -13.91
C ILE A 217 23.10 -15.48 -13.28
N GLU A 218 22.90 -14.27 -12.77
CA GLU A 218 23.87 -13.56 -11.93
C GLU A 218 23.44 -13.68 -10.47
N ILE A 219 24.37 -14.08 -9.60
CA ILE A 219 24.13 -14.23 -8.18
C ILE A 219 25.11 -13.37 -7.40
N GLY A 220 24.58 -12.44 -6.61
CA GLY A 220 25.35 -11.62 -5.68
C GLY A 220 25.09 -12.04 -4.24
N VAL A 221 26.15 -12.25 -3.47
CA VAL A 221 26.09 -12.40 -2.01
C VAL A 221 26.88 -11.26 -1.41
N LEU A 222 26.16 -10.26 -0.92
CA LEU A 222 26.68 -8.94 -0.58
C LEU A 222 26.50 -8.64 0.91
N ASN A 223 27.40 -7.81 1.43
CA ASN A 223 27.40 -7.24 2.77
C ASN A 223 27.29 -5.71 2.64
N ASN A 224 26.60 -5.08 3.59
CA ASN A 224 26.66 -3.62 3.72
C ASN A 224 28.01 -3.20 4.31
N GLU A 225 28.65 -2.21 3.70
CA GLU A 225 29.83 -1.58 4.25
C GLU A 225 29.52 -0.20 4.84
N LYS A 226 30.29 0.17 5.85
CA LYS A 226 30.27 1.55 6.35
C LYS A 226 30.87 2.46 5.29
N ASN A 227 30.15 3.53 4.96
CA ASN A 227 30.57 4.51 3.99
C ASN A 227 30.76 5.88 4.67
N PRO A 228 31.88 6.60 4.43
CA PRO A 228 32.01 7.99 4.86
C PRO A 228 31.02 8.94 4.18
N ASP A 229 30.55 8.62 2.97
CA ASP A 229 29.53 9.43 2.29
C ASP A 229 28.12 9.04 2.76
N PRO A 230 27.37 9.95 3.42
CA PRO A 230 26.02 9.67 3.89
C PRO A 230 24.98 9.58 2.75
N GLU A 231 25.35 9.93 1.52
CA GLU A 231 24.50 9.81 0.32
C GLU A 231 24.87 8.61 -0.55
N ASP A 232 25.70 7.67 -0.09
CA ASP A 232 25.99 6.47 -0.87
C ASP A 232 25.88 5.20 -0.01
N VAL A 233 25.32 4.14 -0.61
CA VAL A 233 25.37 2.80 -0.04
C VAL A 233 26.55 2.04 -0.64
N ALA A 234 27.37 1.47 0.22
CA ALA A 234 28.55 0.71 -0.17
C ALA A 234 28.32 -0.78 0.12
N PHE A 235 28.73 -1.62 -0.82
CA PHE A 235 28.62 -3.07 -0.74
C PHE A 235 29.96 -3.72 -1.00
N SER A 236 30.22 -4.81 -0.29
CA SER A 236 31.26 -5.77 -0.63
C SER A 236 30.74 -7.18 -0.53
N GLY A 237 31.35 -8.11 -1.24
CA GLY A 237 30.94 -9.50 -1.20
C GLY A 237 31.39 -10.23 -2.46
N PHE A 238 30.54 -11.12 -2.95
CA PHE A 238 30.88 -11.99 -4.07
C PHE A 238 29.81 -11.93 -5.16
N LEU A 239 30.25 -11.89 -6.41
CA LEU A 239 29.40 -12.07 -7.59
C LEU A 239 29.78 -13.36 -8.31
N THR A 240 28.78 -14.07 -8.80
CA THR A 240 28.97 -15.30 -9.59
C THR A 240 28.00 -15.28 -10.75
N VAL A 241 28.51 -15.39 -11.98
CA VAL A 241 27.71 -15.60 -13.18
C VAL A 241 27.76 -17.09 -13.55
N LEU A 242 26.63 -17.77 -13.44
CA LEU A 242 26.55 -19.22 -13.68
C LEU A 242 26.94 -19.57 -15.14
N GLY A 243 27.74 -20.61 -15.29
CA GLY A 243 28.27 -21.07 -16.59
C GLY A 243 29.44 -20.23 -17.15
N GLN A 244 29.77 -19.09 -16.54
CA GLN A 244 30.92 -18.27 -16.91
C GLN A 244 32.01 -18.28 -15.84
N ASP A 245 31.62 -18.21 -14.57
CA ASP A 245 32.54 -18.15 -13.44
C ASP A 245 32.74 -19.53 -12.79
N THR A 246 33.98 -19.91 -12.53
CA THR A 246 34.35 -21.15 -11.83
C THR A 246 34.39 -21.00 -10.31
N SER A 247 34.36 -19.77 -9.81
CA SER A 247 34.43 -19.43 -8.38
C SER A 247 33.80 -18.06 -8.11
N PRO A 248 33.28 -17.80 -6.90
CA PRO A 248 32.74 -16.48 -6.56
C PRO A 248 33.82 -15.39 -6.65
N LYS A 249 33.54 -14.31 -7.39
CA LYS A 249 34.46 -13.19 -7.60
C LYS A 249 34.24 -12.12 -6.54
N PRO A 250 35.27 -11.74 -5.75
CA PRO A 250 35.17 -10.62 -4.83
C PRO A 250 34.78 -9.34 -5.57
N THR A 251 33.78 -8.62 -5.07
CA THR A 251 33.34 -7.34 -5.58
C THR A 251 33.24 -6.32 -4.47
N ARG A 252 33.44 -5.06 -4.82
CA ARG A 252 33.17 -3.91 -3.96
C ARG A 252 32.70 -2.77 -4.83
N PHE A 253 31.55 -2.18 -4.51
CA PHE A 253 31.02 -1.05 -5.25
C PHE A 253 30.18 -0.16 -4.34
N GLN A 254 29.98 1.07 -4.80
CA GLN A 254 29.26 2.12 -4.09
C GLN A 254 28.28 2.77 -5.05
N THR A 255 27.08 3.08 -4.57
CA THR A 255 26.06 3.69 -5.41
C THR A 255 25.16 4.63 -4.59
N PRO A 256 24.73 5.77 -5.15
CA PRO A 256 23.75 6.63 -4.52
C PRO A 256 22.40 5.95 -4.49
N THR A 257 21.65 6.08 -3.40
CA THR A 257 20.31 5.49 -3.27
C THR A 257 19.28 6.57 -3.01
N ARG A 258 18.06 6.39 -3.49
CA ARG A 258 16.97 7.31 -3.13
C ARG A 258 16.43 7.02 -1.73
N HIS A 259 16.47 5.75 -1.32
CA HIS A 259 15.93 5.25 -0.07
C HIS A 259 17.06 4.81 0.86
N TYR A 260 17.17 5.46 2.01
CA TYR A 260 18.18 5.17 3.02
C TYR A 260 17.57 4.52 4.26
N PRO A 261 18.34 3.67 4.95
CA PRO A 261 18.03 3.32 6.32
C PRO A 261 18.15 4.55 7.23
N LEU A 262 17.39 4.57 8.32
CA LEU A 262 17.59 5.56 9.36
C LEU A 262 18.95 5.37 10.06
N PRO A 263 19.67 6.45 10.43
CA PRO A 263 20.92 6.35 11.17
C PRO A 263 20.76 5.72 12.56
N SER A 264 19.63 5.97 13.22
CA SER A 264 19.26 5.38 14.51
C SER A 264 18.19 4.31 14.32
N THR A 265 18.45 3.10 14.81
CA THR A 265 17.57 1.93 14.70
C THR A 265 16.40 1.94 15.67
N GLU A 266 16.29 2.94 16.55
CA GLU A 266 15.30 2.95 17.63
C GLU A 266 14.01 3.71 17.30
N LEU A 267 13.97 4.46 16.19
CA LEU A 267 12.76 5.16 15.77
C LEU A 267 11.83 4.18 15.03
N THR A 268 10.70 3.88 15.64
CA THR A 268 9.60 3.12 15.03
C THR A 268 8.30 3.89 15.16
N TYR A 269 7.26 3.51 14.41
CA TYR A 269 5.92 4.07 14.60
C TYR A 269 4.85 2.99 14.74
N LYS A 270 3.73 3.36 15.36
CA LYS A 270 2.50 2.56 15.40
C LYS A 270 1.35 3.39 14.86
N THR A 271 0.33 2.69 14.38
CA THR A 271 -0.91 3.32 13.91
C THR A 271 -2.10 2.67 14.60
N SER A 272 -3.13 3.45 14.89
CA SER A 272 -4.41 2.97 15.44
C SER A 272 -5.53 3.97 15.18
N PHE A 273 -6.78 3.59 15.44
CA PHE A 273 -7.92 4.52 15.44
C PHE A 273 -8.35 4.89 16.86
N SER A 274 -8.79 6.14 17.05
CA SER A 274 -9.45 6.56 18.29
C SER A 274 -10.79 5.82 18.46
N HIS A 275 -11.00 5.20 19.62
CA HIS A 275 -12.23 4.47 19.92
C HIS A 275 -13.16 5.30 20.83
N PRO A 276 -14.49 5.23 20.64
CA PRO A 276 -15.20 4.49 19.59
C PRO A 276 -15.06 5.13 18.20
N THR A 277 -15.01 4.31 17.15
CA THR A 277 -15.01 4.76 15.76
C THR A 277 -16.42 5.19 15.35
N GLY A 278 -16.70 6.50 15.40
CA GLY A 278 -17.92 7.10 14.86
C GLY A 278 -17.84 7.35 13.35
N LEU A 279 -18.74 8.21 12.83
CA LEU A 279 -18.69 8.67 11.42
C LEU A 279 -17.49 9.57 11.11
N HIS A 280 -16.74 9.98 12.13
CA HIS A 280 -15.53 10.79 12.03
C HIS A 280 -14.34 10.04 12.66
N PRO A 281 -13.87 8.93 12.05
CA PRO A 281 -12.71 8.22 12.58
C PRO A 281 -11.50 9.15 12.63
N THR A 282 -10.65 8.98 13.64
CA THR A 282 -9.38 9.72 13.73
C THR A 282 -8.24 8.71 13.78
N LEU A 283 -7.38 8.77 12.76
CA LEU A 283 -6.16 7.97 12.69
C LEU A 283 -5.12 8.56 13.63
N LEU A 284 -4.50 7.73 14.44
CA LEU A 284 -3.46 8.08 15.39
C LEU A 284 -2.15 7.46 14.90
N ILE A 285 -1.11 8.27 14.75
CA ILE A 285 0.26 7.81 14.47
C ILE A 285 1.09 8.11 15.71
N SER A 286 1.56 7.07 16.39
CA SER A 286 2.39 7.17 17.59
C SER A 286 3.86 6.96 17.26
N LEU A 287 4.72 7.89 17.67
CA LEU A 287 6.18 7.79 17.56
C LEU A 287 6.84 8.03 18.94
N PRO A 288 7.94 7.37 19.29
CA PRO A 288 8.66 7.64 20.54
C PRO A 288 9.32 9.03 20.48
N ARG A 289 8.97 9.93 21.41
CA ARG A 289 9.48 11.33 21.43
C ARG A 289 11.00 11.41 21.55
N ALA A 290 11.58 10.58 22.42
CA ALA A 290 13.02 10.62 22.72
C ALA A 290 13.91 10.43 21.48
N ASN A 291 13.41 9.69 20.49
CA ASN A 291 14.17 9.32 19.29
C ASN A 291 13.68 10.05 18.04
N LEU A 292 12.74 10.98 18.19
CA LEU A 292 12.13 11.72 17.09
C LEU A 292 12.92 12.99 16.78
N GLU A 293 14.07 12.81 16.13
CA GLU A 293 14.93 13.92 15.70
C GLU A 293 15.17 13.90 14.18
N PRO A 294 15.16 15.08 13.53
CA PRO A 294 15.42 15.15 12.09
C PRO A 294 16.87 14.72 11.80
N PRO A 295 17.09 13.77 10.87
CA PRO A 295 18.46 13.32 10.52
C PRO A 295 19.37 14.42 9.98
N ASN A 296 18.79 15.49 9.43
CA ASN A 296 19.48 16.67 8.90
C ASN A 296 18.52 17.88 8.97
N PRO A 297 19.01 19.13 9.10
CA PRO A 297 18.18 20.34 9.10
C PRO A 297 17.22 20.49 7.90
N THR A 298 17.53 19.87 6.76
CA THR A 298 16.67 19.89 5.56
C THR A 298 15.57 18.83 5.57
N CYS A 299 15.60 17.89 6.52
CA CYS A 299 14.66 16.79 6.60
C CYS A 299 13.34 17.22 7.21
N LYS A 300 12.25 16.80 6.58
CA LYS A 300 10.87 16.98 7.08
C LYS A 300 10.19 15.63 7.19
N LEU A 301 9.48 15.40 8.28
CA LEU A 301 8.75 14.16 8.53
C LEU A 301 7.43 14.17 7.77
N HIS A 302 7.12 13.07 7.08
CA HIS A 302 5.90 12.93 6.31
C HIS A 302 5.21 11.59 6.58
N ALA A 303 3.89 11.58 6.42
CA ALA A 303 3.10 10.35 6.31
C ALA A 303 2.32 10.35 4.99
N HIS A 304 2.48 9.28 4.22
CA HIS A 304 1.69 9.02 3.03
C HIS A 304 0.59 7.99 3.35
N LEU A 305 -0.66 8.41 3.22
CA LEU A 305 -1.85 7.62 3.51
C LEU A 305 -2.44 7.10 2.20
N THR A 306 -2.81 5.82 2.21
CA THR A 306 -3.61 5.17 1.16
C THR A 306 -4.97 4.87 1.76
N LEU A 307 -6.01 5.59 1.33
CA LEU A 307 -7.34 5.51 1.93
C LEU A 307 -8.31 4.78 1.00
N PRO A 308 -9.01 3.73 1.47
CA PRO A 308 -10.08 3.12 0.69
C PRO A 308 -11.20 4.13 0.44
N ARG A 309 -11.99 3.95 -0.62
CA ARG A 309 -13.11 4.84 -0.98
C ARG A 309 -14.13 5.09 0.14
N THR A 310 -14.25 4.18 1.09
CA THR A 310 -15.11 4.29 2.27
C THR A 310 -14.72 5.44 3.20
N LEU A 311 -13.46 5.88 3.15
CA LEU A 311 -12.90 6.97 3.97
C LEU A 311 -12.45 8.13 3.09
N PHE A 312 -12.68 9.34 3.55
CA PHE A 312 -12.22 10.55 2.86
C PHE A 312 -11.74 11.62 3.83
N ILE A 313 -10.91 12.52 3.31
CA ILE A 313 -10.36 13.66 4.02
C ILE A 313 -11.11 14.91 3.57
N ASP A 314 -11.64 15.67 4.52
CA ASP A 314 -12.13 17.02 4.26
C ASP A 314 -10.94 17.97 4.18
N LYS A 315 -10.52 18.30 2.95
CA LYS A 315 -9.39 19.21 2.70
C LYS A 315 -9.56 20.59 3.35
N TYR A 316 -10.80 21.07 3.55
CA TYR A 316 -11.04 22.40 4.11
C TYR A 316 -10.71 22.44 5.60
N GLN A 317 -10.82 21.31 6.30
CA GLN A 317 -10.45 21.16 7.70
C GLN A 317 -8.93 21.35 7.93
N PHE A 318 -8.11 21.08 6.92
CA PHE A 318 -6.64 21.12 7.03
C PHE A 318 -6.01 22.43 6.51
N ASN A 319 -6.81 23.51 6.42
CA ASN A 319 -6.30 24.84 6.03
C ASN A 319 -6.04 25.77 7.22
N ASP A 320 -6.57 25.45 8.41
CA ASP A 320 -6.34 26.26 9.62
C ASP A 320 -5.08 25.82 10.35
N GLU A 321 -4.13 26.75 10.53
CA GLU A 321 -2.84 26.49 11.18
C GLU A 321 -3.01 26.08 12.66
N LEU A 322 -3.98 26.66 13.37
CA LEU A 322 -4.25 26.32 14.77
C LEU A 322 -4.79 24.90 14.89
N PHE A 323 -5.71 24.53 14.01
CA PHE A 323 -6.20 23.16 13.90
C PHE A 323 -5.07 22.17 13.61
N LEU A 324 -4.25 22.43 12.59
CA LEU A 324 -3.10 21.59 12.23
C LEU A 324 -2.14 21.42 13.42
N ALA A 325 -1.77 22.51 14.08
CA ALA A 325 -0.89 22.48 15.25
C ALA A 325 -1.48 21.65 16.40
N SER A 326 -2.79 21.77 16.66
CA SER A 326 -3.47 20.98 17.71
C SER A 326 -3.45 19.46 17.44
N LYS A 327 -3.21 19.07 16.19
CA LYS A 327 -3.16 17.68 15.72
C LYS A 327 -1.75 17.17 15.49
N ASN A 328 -0.74 17.98 15.80
CA ASN A 328 0.68 17.73 15.51
C ASN A 328 0.94 17.54 14.00
N LEU A 329 0.24 18.32 13.18
CA LEU A 329 0.41 18.40 11.73
C LEU A 329 0.97 19.76 11.33
N VAL A 330 1.78 19.80 10.28
CA VAL A 330 2.29 21.05 9.69
C VAL A 330 1.47 21.45 8.50
N SER A 331 1.15 20.51 7.59
CA SER A 331 0.31 20.78 6.42
C SER A 331 -0.18 19.51 5.72
N LEU A 332 -1.30 19.61 5.02
CA LEU A 332 -1.71 18.65 3.99
C LEU A 332 -1.03 19.05 2.66
N ARG A 333 0.02 18.31 2.28
CA ARG A 333 0.87 18.62 1.12
C ARG A 333 0.24 18.23 -0.21
N SER A 334 -0.51 17.13 -0.22
CA SER A 334 -1.19 16.61 -1.40
C SER A 334 -2.38 15.78 -0.99
N LEU A 335 -3.48 15.90 -1.74
CA LEU A 335 -4.66 15.05 -1.65
C LEU A 335 -5.21 14.86 -3.06
N HIS A 336 -5.36 13.62 -3.49
CA HIS A 336 -5.90 13.28 -4.81
C HIS A 336 -6.71 11.98 -4.78
N GLY A 337 -7.65 11.85 -5.72
CA GLY A 337 -8.62 10.75 -5.77
C GLY A 337 -10.04 11.16 -5.36
N ALA A 338 -10.76 10.23 -4.75
CA ALA A 338 -12.15 10.40 -4.31
C ALA A 338 -12.28 11.37 -3.12
N THR A 339 -12.43 12.66 -3.42
CA THR A 339 -12.48 13.75 -2.43
C THR A 339 -13.86 14.40 -2.29
N ASP A 340 -14.88 13.83 -2.93
CA ASP A 340 -16.27 14.26 -2.77
C ASP A 340 -16.70 14.12 -1.31
N LEU A 341 -17.24 15.18 -0.71
CA LEU A 341 -17.58 15.21 0.71
C LEU A 341 -18.99 14.68 1.02
N GLU A 342 -19.82 14.48 -0.01
CA GLU A 342 -21.24 14.15 0.12
C GLU A 342 -21.59 12.78 -0.47
N ALA A 343 -20.82 12.30 -1.45
CA ALA A 343 -21.08 11.04 -2.13
C ALA A 343 -21.02 9.82 -1.18
N PRO A 344 -22.02 8.93 -1.18
CA PRO A 344 -21.93 7.65 -0.48
C PRO A 344 -20.97 6.66 -1.17
N ASP A 345 -20.58 5.56 -0.51
CA ASP A 345 -19.58 4.61 -1.02
C ASP A 345 -19.96 4.01 -2.39
N TRP A 346 -21.24 3.69 -2.60
CA TRP A 346 -21.71 2.98 -3.79
C TRP A 346 -21.80 3.83 -5.07
N VAL A 347 -21.60 5.15 -4.99
CA VAL A 347 -21.54 6.02 -6.16
C VAL A 347 -20.13 6.50 -6.49
N VAL A 348 -19.13 6.14 -5.69
CA VAL A 348 -17.73 6.49 -5.92
C VAL A 348 -17.07 5.39 -6.76
N PRO A 349 -16.80 5.63 -8.06
CA PRO A 349 -16.20 4.60 -8.92
C PRO A 349 -14.71 4.39 -8.64
N GLN A 350 -14.01 5.42 -8.12
CA GLN A 350 -12.59 5.31 -7.81
C GLN A 350 -12.35 4.39 -6.62
N TRP A 351 -11.15 3.79 -6.56
CA TRP A 351 -10.76 2.93 -5.44
C TRP A 351 -10.66 3.66 -4.08
N GLY A 352 -10.45 4.98 -4.10
CA GLY A 352 -10.27 5.79 -2.89
C GLY A 352 -9.43 7.04 -3.14
N SER A 353 -8.55 7.36 -2.19
CA SER A 353 -7.70 8.55 -2.26
C SER A 353 -6.32 8.32 -1.65
N ALA A 354 -5.35 9.14 -2.07
CA ALA A 354 -4.02 9.19 -1.49
C ALA A 354 -3.74 10.59 -0.95
N ALA A 355 -3.15 10.65 0.26
CA ALA A 355 -2.88 11.89 0.95
C ALA A 355 -1.45 11.92 1.50
N LEU A 356 -0.78 13.06 1.39
CA LEU A 356 0.55 13.29 1.96
C LEU A 356 0.46 14.40 3.01
N PHE A 357 0.78 14.07 4.25
CA PHE A 357 0.88 15.03 5.34
C PHE A 357 2.34 15.30 5.71
N GLU A 358 2.67 16.56 5.99
CA GLU A 358 3.88 16.95 6.71
C GLU A 358 3.55 16.95 8.22
N LEU A 359 4.28 16.15 9.00
CA LEU A 359 4.03 15.95 10.43
C LEU A 359 4.89 16.91 11.26
N ALA A 360 4.35 17.36 12.39
CA ALA A 360 5.12 18.18 13.33
C ALA A 360 6.10 17.29 14.12
N VAL A 361 7.23 17.88 14.49
CA VAL A 361 8.26 17.27 15.34
C VAL A 361 8.28 18.04 16.67
N PRO A 362 8.38 17.38 17.83
CA PRO A 362 8.38 18.06 19.13
C PRO A 362 9.56 19.03 19.26
N SER A 363 9.32 20.20 19.85
CA SER A 363 10.38 21.12 20.23
C SER A 363 11.20 20.58 21.40
N ASP A 364 12.40 21.12 21.64
CA ASP A 364 13.28 20.62 22.71
C ASP A 364 12.64 20.68 24.11
N GLN A 365 11.78 21.68 24.37
CA GLN A 365 11.00 21.78 25.61
C GLN A 365 9.94 20.67 25.74
N GLN A 366 9.44 20.14 24.62
CA GLN A 366 8.44 19.07 24.60
C GLN A 366 9.06 17.66 24.69
N LYS A 367 10.38 17.54 24.52
CA LYS A 367 11.13 16.28 24.61
C LYS A 367 11.40 15.82 26.04
N GLU A 368 11.23 16.69 27.05
CA GLU A 368 11.48 16.35 28.46
C GLU A 368 10.48 15.32 29.03
N ASN A 369 9.33 15.13 28.38
CA ASN A 369 8.34 14.11 28.75
C ASN A 369 8.59 12.80 27.99
N GLN A 370 8.64 11.67 28.72
CA GLN A 370 8.87 10.31 28.17
C GLN A 370 7.67 9.71 27.39
N ASP A 371 6.65 10.51 27.04
CA ASP A 371 5.45 10.03 26.38
C ASP A 371 5.63 9.84 24.86
N GLU A 372 4.72 9.10 24.23
CA GLU A 372 4.64 9.01 22.77
C GLU A 372 4.23 10.36 22.14
N TRP A 373 4.82 10.71 21.00
CA TRP A 373 4.40 11.80 20.14
C TRP A 373 3.26 11.27 19.27
N GLN A 374 2.05 11.78 19.50
CA GLN A 374 0.87 11.28 18.83
C GLN A 374 0.39 12.32 17.81
N VAL A 375 0.40 11.93 16.54
CA VAL A 375 -0.18 12.72 15.45
C VAL A 375 -1.58 12.21 15.18
N SER A 376 -2.54 13.12 14.97
CA SER A 376 -3.95 12.74 14.77
C SER A 376 -4.48 13.27 13.44
N ILE A 377 -5.02 12.39 12.61
CA ILE A 377 -5.55 12.72 11.28
C ILE A 377 -7.04 12.38 11.27
N PRO A 378 -7.92 13.39 11.44
CA PRO A 378 -9.35 13.19 11.33
C PRO A 378 -9.76 12.90 9.89
N MET A 379 -10.72 12.01 9.75
CA MET A 379 -11.29 11.60 8.46
C MET A 379 -12.79 11.41 8.61
N HIS A 380 -13.46 11.23 7.49
CA HIS A 380 -14.89 11.03 7.41
C HIS A 380 -15.19 9.69 6.78
N LEU A 381 -16.21 9.02 7.32
CA LEU A 381 -16.71 7.76 6.81
C LEU A 381 -17.89 8.01 5.87
N ARG A 382 -17.84 7.43 4.67
CA ARG A 382 -18.97 7.42 3.74
C ARG A 382 -20.05 6.46 4.22
N TYR A 383 -21.29 6.73 3.83
CA TYR A 383 -22.36 5.75 3.99
C TYR A 383 -22.03 4.47 3.23
N LEU A 384 -22.08 3.35 3.94
CA LEU A 384 -21.83 2.03 3.39
C LEU A 384 -23.14 1.31 3.06
N PRO A 385 -23.15 0.39 2.08
CA PRO A 385 -24.33 -0.41 1.80
C PRO A 385 -24.74 -1.27 3.02
N PRO A 386 -26.03 -1.62 3.14
CA PRO A 386 -26.51 -2.45 4.23
C PRO A 386 -25.83 -3.83 4.26
N SER A 387 -25.89 -4.51 5.41
CA SER A 387 -25.35 -5.87 5.59
C SER A 387 -26.30 -6.75 6.40
N GLU A 388 -26.14 -8.06 6.29
CA GLU A 388 -26.95 -9.02 7.05
C GLU A 388 -26.73 -8.88 8.55
N THR A 389 -25.47 -8.74 8.97
CA THR A 389 -25.08 -8.63 10.39
C THR A 389 -25.33 -7.24 10.99
N GLY A 390 -25.54 -6.22 10.16
CA GLY A 390 -25.62 -4.82 10.58
C GLY A 390 -24.26 -4.15 10.83
N HIS A 391 -23.15 -4.82 10.50
CA HIS A 391 -21.81 -4.23 10.53
C HIS A 391 -21.08 -4.53 9.21
N ARG A 392 -20.14 -3.64 8.85
CA ARG A 392 -19.16 -3.87 7.78
C ARG A 392 -17.77 -3.52 8.28
N GLU A 393 -16.84 -4.42 8.05
CA GLU A 393 -15.43 -4.18 8.35
C GLU A 393 -14.80 -3.40 7.20
N VAL A 394 -14.20 -2.26 7.53
CA VAL A 394 -13.49 -1.42 6.59
C VAL A 394 -11.99 -1.57 6.83
N PRO A 395 -11.29 -2.16 5.85
CA PRO A 395 -9.89 -2.43 6.01
C PRO A 395 -9.07 -1.17 5.63
N VAL A 396 -8.18 -0.66 6.50
CA VAL A 396 -7.30 0.50 6.27
C VAL A 396 -5.82 0.17 6.46
N PRO A 397 -4.96 0.33 5.44
CA PRO A 397 -3.53 0.04 5.57
C PRO A 397 -2.81 1.10 6.41
N TRP A 398 -1.75 0.67 7.11
CA TRP A 398 -0.88 1.63 7.79
C TRP A 398 -0.24 2.60 6.77
N PRO A 399 -0.07 3.88 7.16
CA PRO A 399 0.59 4.87 6.32
C PRO A 399 2.08 4.56 6.19
N VAL A 400 2.73 5.07 5.15
CA VAL A 400 4.20 5.05 5.05
C VAL A 400 4.74 6.32 5.70
N VAL A 401 5.55 6.17 6.75
CA VAL A 401 6.15 7.28 7.48
C VAL A 401 7.63 7.39 7.13
N PHE A 402 8.09 8.57 6.73
CA PHE A 402 9.46 8.78 6.28
C PHE A 402 9.90 10.23 6.44
N TRP A 403 11.22 10.43 6.54
CA TRP A 403 11.84 11.73 6.39
C TRP A 403 12.16 11.99 4.93
N ALA A 404 11.70 13.12 4.40
CA ALA A 404 12.12 13.62 3.09
C ALA A 404 13.18 14.69 3.29
N CYS A 405 14.38 14.45 2.77
CA CYS A 405 15.52 15.34 2.92
C CYS A 405 16.04 15.78 1.55
N ARG A 406 16.66 16.96 1.48
CA ARG A 406 17.39 17.37 0.28
C ARG A 406 18.59 16.45 0.07
N SER A 407 18.85 16.09 -1.19
CA SER A 407 20.04 15.36 -1.62
C SER A 407 20.78 16.18 -2.66
N GLU A 408 22.11 16.22 -2.54
CA GLU A 408 22.98 16.85 -3.53
C GLU A 408 23.31 15.89 -4.70
N GLU A 409 23.31 14.57 -4.44
CA GLU A 409 23.57 13.47 -5.40
C GLU A 409 22.35 13.05 -6.24
N GLY A 410 21.17 13.65 -6.04
CA GLY A 410 19.89 13.13 -6.54
C GLY A 410 19.77 12.80 -8.05
N ALA A 411 20.59 13.40 -8.91
CA ALA A 411 20.62 13.08 -10.34
C ALA A 411 21.32 11.75 -10.68
N LYS A 412 22.18 11.24 -9.79
CA LYS A 412 22.96 10.01 -10.01
C LYS A 412 22.24 8.75 -9.52
N MET A 413 21.17 8.90 -8.74
CA MET A 413 20.40 7.78 -8.16
C MET A 413 19.82 6.83 -9.23
N ALA A 414 19.52 7.34 -10.43
CA ALA A 414 18.95 6.55 -11.52
C ALA A 414 19.86 5.41 -12.04
N VAL A 415 21.15 5.43 -11.69
CA VAL A 415 22.12 4.39 -12.09
C VAL A 415 22.17 3.26 -11.07
N ASN A 416 21.49 3.38 -9.92
CA ASN A 416 21.52 2.39 -8.86
C ASN A 416 20.74 1.12 -9.26
N PRO A 417 21.37 -0.07 -9.23
CA PRO A 417 20.72 -1.33 -9.61
C PRO A 417 19.60 -1.77 -8.65
N PHE A 418 19.48 -1.14 -7.49
CA PHE A 418 18.50 -1.41 -6.43
C PHE A 418 17.50 -0.26 -6.23
N ASP A 419 17.52 0.77 -7.10
CA ASP A 419 16.55 1.85 -7.00
C ASP A 419 15.14 1.29 -7.26
N ARG A 420 14.23 1.54 -6.32
CA ARG A 420 12.84 1.06 -6.38
C ARG A 420 11.93 2.27 -6.44
N LEU A 421 11.38 2.51 -7.62
CA LEU A 421 10.55 3.69 -7.93
C LEU A 421 9.06 3.32 -7.96
N HIS A 422 8.21 4.33 -8.20
CA HIS A 422 6.76 4.20 -8.33
C HIS A 422 6.11 3.70 -7.05
N LEU A 423 6.46 4.33 -5.92
CA LEU A 423 5.89 4.04 -4.61
C LEU A 423 4.70 4.96 -4.25
N GLY A 424 4.28 5.82 -5.18
CA GLY A 424 3.16 6.77 -5.04
C GLY A 424 3.58 8.14 -4.49
N TYR A 425 4.26 8.18 -3.34
CA TYR A 425 4.63 9.44 -2.69
C TYR A 425 5.84 10.13 -3.33
N GLU A 426 6.74 9.40 -3.97
CA GLU A 426 8.02 9.93 -4.47
C GLU A 426 7.82 11.03 -5.52
N GLY A 427 6.79 10.86 -6.37
CA GLY A 427 6.38 11.84 -7.39
C GLY A 427 5.95 13.19 -6.85
N LEU A 428 5.67 13.26 -5.55
CA LEU A 428 5.27 14.50 -4.89
C LEU A 428 6.50 15.33 -4.47
N PHE A 429 7.71 14.79 -4.66
CA PHE A 429 8.97 15.44 -4.33
C PHE A 429 9.84 15.61 -5.59
N GLY A 430 10.84 16.47 -5.49
CA GLY A 430 11.79 16.68 -6.60
C GLY A 430 12.76 15.51 -6.74
N SER A 431 13.41 15.40 -7.90
CA SER A 431 14.42 14.36 -8.16
C SER A 431 15.62 14.40 -7.18
N LYS A 432 15.85 15.56 -6.55
CA LYS A 432 16.86 15.82 -5.51
C LYS A 432 16.34 15.62 -4.08
N THR A 433 15.51 14.60 -3.89
CA THR A 433 14.98 14.22 -2.58
C THR A 433 15.37 12.78 -2.28
N ARG A 434 15.86 12.57 -1.07
CA ARG A 434 16.10 11.24 -0.49
C ARG A 434 15.11 10.98 0.63
N PHE A 435 14.76 9.71 0.81
CA PHE A 435 13.77 9.26 1.77
C PHE A 435 14.40 8.33 2.80
N MET A 436 14.25 8.66 4.08
CA MET A 436 14.65 7.78 5.19
C MET A 436 13.39 7.23 5.86
N HIS A 437 13.12 5.96 5.65
CA HIS A 437 11.88 5.31 6.09
C HIS A 437 11.90 5.01 7.59
N VAL A 438 10.84 5.41 8.29
CA VAL A 438 10.61 4.99 9.68
C VAL A 438 9.96 3.61 9.65
N PRO A 439 10.57 2.56 10.22
CA PRO A 439 9.97 1.24 10.24
C PRO A 439 8.74 1.20 11.18
N PRO A 440 7.72 0.41 10.84
CA PRO A 440 6.63 0.13 11.78
C PRO A 440 7.18 -0.67 12.97
N SER A 441 6.54 -0.52 14.13
CA SER A 441 6.92 -1.24 15.35
C SER A 441 6.78 -2.75 15.15
N GLY A 442 7.83 -3.51 15.46
CA GLY A 442 7.87 -4.97 15.31
C GLY A 442 6.88 -5.75 16.20
N ASN A 443 6.22 -5.08 17.14
CA ASN A 443 5.19 -5.68 18.00
C ASN A 443 3.80 -5.71 17.34
N ALA A 444 3.62 -5.04 16.20
CA ALA A 444 2.37 -5.12 15.45
C ALA A 444 2.19 -6.55 14.90
N SER A 445 0.97 -7.09 14.95
CA SER A 445 0.67 -8.38 14.32
C SER A 445 0.45 -8.23 12.81
N ARG A 446 -0.14 -7.10 12.41
CA ARG A 446 -0.42 -6.71 11.02
C ARG A 446 -0.23 -5.20 10.87
N LEU A 447 0.16 -4.78 9.68
CA LEU A 447 0.35 -3.38 9.29
C LEU A 447 -0.96 -2.78 8.75
N PHE A 448 -2.04 -3.05 9.46
CA PHE A 448 -3.37 -2.86 8.95
C PHE A 448 -4.37 -2.68 10.10
N GLU A 449 -5.27 -1.72 9.98
CA GLU A 449 -6.33 -1.43 10.94
C GLU A 449 -7.70 -1.76 10.35
N GLU A 450 -8.58 -2.35 11.16
CA GLU A 450 -9.97 -2.66 10.78
C GLU A 450 -10.93 -1.75 11.54
N ILE A 451 -11.82 -1.07 10.80
CA ILE A 451 -12.88 -0.25 11.38
C ILE A 451 -14.20 -1.01 11.24
N SER A 452 -14.84 -1.34 12.36
CA SER A 452 -16.18 -1.91 12.35
C SER A 452 -17.23 -0.80 12.23
N VAL A 453 -17.93 -0.77 11.10
CA VAL A 453 -18.89 0.27 10.75
C VAL A 453 -20.31 -0.25 10.93
N PRO A 454 -21.15 0.38 11.77
CA PRO A 454 -22.56 0.02 11.86
C PRO A 454 -23.29 0.43 10.58
N VAL A 455 -24.04 -0.51 10.01
CA VAL A 455 -24.89 -0.32 8.83
C VAL A 455 -26.29 -0.88 9.09
N LEU A 456 -27.24 -0.58 8.20
CA LEU A 456 -28.58 -1.16 8.30
C LEU A 456 -28.51 -2.69 8.25
N ASN A 457 -29.04 -3.35 9.29
CA ASN A 457 -29.16 -4.79 9.39
C ASN A 457 -30.36 -5.28 8.55
N LEU A 458 -30.09 -6.06 7.51
CA LEU A 458 -31.10 -6.57 6.58
C LEU A 458 -32.02 -7.63 7.21
N GLU A 459 -31.53 -8.44 8.16
CA GLU A 459 -32.34 -9.44 8.85
C GLU A 459 -33.45 -8.80 9.69
N ARG A 460 -33.18 -7.61 10.24
CA ARG A 460 -34.15 -6.85 11.05
C ARG A 460 -35.00 -5.89 10.22
N ALA A 461 -34.62 -5.61 8.98
CA ALA A 461 -35.31 -4.63 8.13
C ALA A 461 -36.79 -5.01 7.90
N GLY A 462 -37.08 -6.26 7.54
CA GLY A 462 -38.44 -6.74 7.29
C GLY A 462 -39.37 -6.64 8.51
N PRO A 463 -38.99 -7.16 9.69
CA PRO A 463 -39.77 -6.99 10.91
C PRO A 463 -40.02 -5.52 11.29
N VAL A 464 -39.03 -4.65 11.10
CA VAL A 464 -39.15 -3.20 11.37
C VAL A 464 -40.13 -2.55 10.39
N GLU A 465 -40.07 -2.91 9.12
CA GLU A 465 -40.99 -2.40 8.09
C GLU A 465 -42.43 -2.78 8.41
N TRP A 466 -42.72 -4.07 8.64
CA TRP A 466 -44.06 -4.53 9.01
C TRP A 466 -44.56 -3.94 10.31
N GLY A 467 -43.69 -3.81 11.31
CA GLY A 467 -44.02 -3.14 12.58
C GLY A 467 -44.39 -1.68 12.38
N THR A 468 -43.63 -0.96 11.53
CA THR A 468 -43.90 0.45 11.21
C THR A 468 -45.22 0.61 10.48
N VAL A 469 -45.49 -0.23 9.47
CA VAL A 469 -46.78 -0.24 8.76
C VAL A 469 -47.92 -0.51 9.73
N GLY A 470 -47.77 -1.47 10.65
CA GLY A 470 -48.76 -1.78 11.67
C GLY A 470 -49.08 -0.59 12.58
N VAL A 471 -48.04 0.12 13.06
CA VAL A 471 -48.21 1.33 13.89
C VAL A 471 -48.88 2.45 13.11
N VAL A 472 -48.49 2.69 11.85
CA VAL A 472 -49.09 3.73 11.00
C VAL A 472 -50.57 3.43 10.75
N VAL A 473 -50.93 2.18 10.44
CA VAL A 473 -52.33 1.76 10.24
C VAL A 473 -53.12 1.91 11.54
N ALA A 474 -52.57 1.49 12.69
CA ALA A 474 -53.23 1.65 13.97
C ALA A 474 -53.48 3.13 14.32
N ALA A 475 -52.48 4.00 14.09
CA ALA A 475 -52.59 5.44 14.29
C ALA A 475 -53.64 6.06 13.34
N PHE A 476 -53.65 5.64 12.08
CA PHE A 476 -54.66 6.08 11.11
C PHE A 476 -56.08 5.67 11.51
N LEU A 477 -56.27 4.41 11.93
CA LEU A 477 -57.57 3.93 12.41
C LEU A 477 -58.02 4.66 13.67
N TRP A 478 -57.10 4.95 14.59
CA TRP A 478 -57.38 5.76 15.77
C TRP A 478 -57.83 7.18 15.42
N LEU A 479 -57.15 7.84 14.49
CA LEU A 479 -57.55 9.16 13.99
C LEU A 479 -58.92 9.14 13.32
N CYS A 480 -59.17 8.14 12.46
CA CYS A 480 -60.50 7.95 11.85
C CYS A 480 -61.57 7.79 12.92
N TRP A 481 -61.33 6.95 13.93
CA TRP A 481 -62.27 6.76 15.03
C TRP A 481 -62.55 8.05 15.79
N GLY A 482 -61.53 8.84 16.11
CA GLY A 482 -61.68 10.15 16.74
C GLY A 482 -62.51 11.14 15.90
N LEU A 483 -62.28 11.17 14.58
CA LEU A 483 -63.02 12.03 13.65
C LEU A 483 -64.48 11.60 13.48
N PHE A 484 -64.77 10.30 13.37
CA PHE A 484 -66.13 9.80 13.27
C PHE A 484 -66.92 9.97 14.58
N ARG A 485 -66.24 9.94 15.73
CA ARG A 485 -66.86 10.29 17.03
C ARG A 485 -67.16 11.78 17.16
N GLY A 486 -66.34 12.65 16.57
CA GLY A 486 -66.57 14.09 16.52
C GLY A 486 -67.64 14.51 15.51
N ALA A 487 -67.79 13.78 14.39
CA ALA A 487 -68.80 14.05 13.37
C ALA A 487 -70.19 13.46 13.71
N GLY A 488 -70.27 12.43 14.56
CA GLY A 488 -71.53 11.84 15.04
C GLY A 488 -72.17 12.54 16.25
N GLY A 489 -71.62 13.67 16.69
CA GLY A 489 -72.04 14.41 17.90
C GLY A 489 -72.80 15.71 17.62
N ASN A 490 -73.53 15.83 16.51
CA ASN A 490 -74.38 16.98 16.25
C ASN A 490 -75.71 16.57 15.59
N ASP A 491 -76.57 15.90 16.36
CA ASP A 491 -78.00 15.88 16.08
C ASP A 491 -78.78 15.68 17.39
N GLY A 492 -79.63 16.66 17.76
CA GLY A 492 -80.69 16.46 18.77
C GLY A 492 -80.75 17.43 19.98
N LYS A 493 -81.28 18.64 19.72
CA LYS A 493 -81.91 19.63 20.63
C LYS A 493 -82.48 19.14 21.98
N GLU A 494 -82.41 20.01 22.99
CA GLU A 494 -83.65 20.50 23.64
C GLU A 494 -83.53 21.99 24.04
N VAL A 495 -84.41 22.82 23.48
CA VAL A 495 -84.56 24.24 23.78
C VAL A 495 -85.62 24.36 24.86
N GLU A 496 -85.21 24.69 26.09
CA GLU A 496 -86.14 24.91 27.20
C GLU A 496 -86.75 26.33 27.12
N LYS A 497 -88.03 26.40 26.74
CA LYS A 497 -88.84 27.63 26.78
C LYS A 497 -89.31 27.93 28.21
N GLY A 498 -88.59 28.86 28.85
CA GLY A 498 -89.11 30.01 29.60
C GLY A 498 -90.18 29.85 30.69
N LYS A 499 -89.89 30.41 31.88
CA LYS A 499 -90.86 31.19 32.66
C LYS A 499 -90.19 32.38 33.35
N LYS A 500 -90.53 33.58 32.88
CA LYS A 500 -90.37 34.85 33.61
C LYS A 500 -91.29 34.84 34.84
N LYS A 501 -90.82 35.36 35.97
CA LYS A 501 -91.66 36.11 36.91
C LYS A 501 -90.87 37.32 37.44
N GLN A 502 -91.64 38.41 37.55
CA GLN A 502 -91.30 39.76 37.99
C GLN A 502 -90.70 39.81 39.39
#